data_AF-N6VWV4-F1
#
_entry.id   AF-N6VWV4-F1
#
_cell.length_a   1.000
_cell.length_b   1.000
_cell.length_c   1.000
_cell.angle_alpha   90.00
_cell.angle_beta   90.00
_cell.angle_gamma   90.00
#
_symmetry.space_group_name_H-M   'P 1'
#
loop_
_entity.id
_entity.type
_entity.pdbx_description
1 polymer ?
#
loop_
_entity_poly.entity_id
_entity_poly.type
_entity_poly.pdbx_seq_one_letter_code
_entity_poly.pdbx_strand_id
1 'polypeptide(L)'
;KDINKWLRLIFKIRKRDYDIVIVLDKHWIFNLTAFLSGIKKRVGFDRFGEGRFLTHKVPYFGRKHEIFYYLDLLNGLEIEPNYDDWKMDIFLSEKEMEFAEKFWRVNNLNNKTVIGVCPGGANNPGIGNDDLRRWDIIKYIELIKKLKENEYEVLLIGGKLIEALKKKY
;
A
#
# COMPACT_ATOMS: atom_id res chain seq x y z
N LYS A 1 15.81 15.07 5.15
CA LYS A 1 14.72 14.67 6.06
C LYS A 1 14.82 15.50 7.33
N ASP A 2 13.71 15.96 7.89
CA ASP A 2 13.67 16.89 9.03
C ASP A 2 13.79 16.12 10.36
N ILE A 3 14.97 16.15 10.98
CA ILE A 3 15.27 15.45 12.24
C ILE A 3 14.43 15.99 13.41
N ASN A 4 14.06 17.27 13.39
CA ASN A 4 13.26 17.88 14.45
C ASN A 4 11.84 17.31 14.45
N LYS A 5 11.26 17.08 13.27
CA LYS A 5 9.95 16.41 13.15
C LYS A 5 10.00 14.98 13.68
N TRP A 6 11.07 14.24 13.38
CA TRP A 6 11.25 12.88 13.86
C TRP A 6 11.37 12.80 15.39
N LEU A 7 12.20 13.67 15.98
CA LEU A 7 12.33 13.76 17.45
C LEU A 7 11.00 14.17 18.11
N ARG A 8 10.28 15.13 17.56
CA ARG A 8 8.95 15.53 18.06
C ARG A 8 7.96 14.36 18.05
N LEU A 9 7.98 13.52 17.01
CA LEU A 9 7.16 12.31 16.94
C LEU A 9 7.53 11.33 18.06
N ILE A 10 8.83 11.06 18.25
CA ILE A 10 9.32 10.18 19.33
C ILE A 10 8.82 10.67 20.69
N PHE A 11 8.97 11.96 21.01
CA PHE A 11 8.48 12.52 22.27
C PHE A 11 6.96 12.45 22.41
N LYS A 12 6.21 12.61 21.31
CA LYS A 12 4.75 12.47 21.33
C LYS A 12 4.32 11.03 21.64
N ILE A 13 5.02 10.04 21.10
CA ILE A 13 4.76 8.61 21.37
C ILE A 13 5.12 8.28 22.82
N ARG A 14 6.28 8.74 23.31
CA ARG A 14 6.71 8.55 24.71
C ARG A 14 5.70 9.02 25.75
N LYS A 15 4.91 10.05 25.44
CA LYS A 15 3.89 10.60 26.34
C LYS A 15 2.60 9.77 26.42
N ARG A 16 2.46 8.73 25.60
CA ARG A 16 1.22 7.92 25.50
C ARG A 16 1.34 6.52 26.12
N ASP A 17 2.46 6.21 26.78
CA ASP A 17 2.68 4.99 27.56
C ASP A 17 2.21 3.70 26.88
N TYR A 18 2.54 3.54 25.59
CA TYR A 18 2.23 2.31 24.84
C TYR A 18 3.02 1.12 25.39
N ASP A 19 2.33 0.00 25.64
CA ASP A 19 2.95 -1.25 26.10
C ASP A 19 3.74 -1.97 24.99
N ILE A 20 3.19 -1.95 23.78
CA ILE A 20 3.67 -2.70 22.62
C ILE A 20 3.69 -1.80 21.37
N VAL A 21 4.70 -1.98 20.53
CA VAL A 21 4.74 -1.46 19.16
C VAL A 21 5.03 -2.57 18.17
N ILE A 22 4.28 -2.57 17.07
CA ILE A 22 4.47 -3.47 15.94
C ILE A 22 5.02 -2.63 14.78
N VAL A 23 6.26 -2.93 14.36
CA VAL A 23 6.95 -2.24 13.27
C VAL A 23 6.70 -3.00 11.97
N LEU A 24 5.82 -2.44 11.14
CA LEU A 24 5.38 -3.05 9.88
C LEU A 24 6.36 -2.79 8.72
N ASP A 25 7.27 -1.83 8.86
CA ASP A 25 8.30 -1.56 7.87
C ASP A 25 9.57 -2.35 8.18
N LYS A 26 10.32 -2.70 7.13
CA LYS A 26 11.51 -3.56 7.22
C LYS A 26 12.80 -2.77 7.44
N HIS A 27 12.77 -1.45 7.24
CA HIS A 27 13.95 -0.60 7.30
C HIS A 27 14.32 -0.28 8.76
N TRP A 28 15.59 -0.51 9.13
CA TRP A 28 16.11 -0.35 10.51
C TRP A 28 15.75 0.97 11.22
N ILE A 29 15.57 2.08 10.49
CA ILE A 29 15.19 3.39 11.04
C ILE A 29 13.87 3.34 11.84
N PHE A 30 12.92 2.50 11.45
CA PHE A 30 11.66 2.34 12.17
C PHE A 30 11.88 1.55 13.46
N ASN A 31 12.76 0.55 13.44
CA ASN A 31 13.20 -0.17 14.64
C ASN A 31 13.88 0.79 15.63
N LEU A 32 14.75 1.68 15.15
CA LEU A 32 15.37 2.74 15.98
C LEU A 32 14.32 3.70 16.55
N THR A 33 13.34 4.11 15.73
CA THR A 33 12.25 4.99 16.17
C THR A 33 11.45 4.36 17.32
N ALA A 34 11.11 3.08 17.19
CA ALA A 34 10.42 2.31 18.23
C ALA A 34 11.24 2.24 19.53
N PHE A 35 12.55 2.01 19.43
CA PHE A 35 13.44 1.99 20.59
C PHE A 35 13.56 3.35 21.29
N LEU A 36 13.79 4.43 20.53
CA LEU A 36 13.87 5.79 21.10
C LEU A 36 12.53 6.24 21.70
N SER A 37 11.41 5.67 21.24
CA SER A 37 10.08 5.88 21.82
C SER A 37 9.88 5.23 23.20
N GLY A 38 10.87 4.49 23.72
CA GLY A 38 10.85 3.95 25.08
C GLY A 38 9.89 2.79 25.33
N ILE A 39 9.24 2.28 24.27
CA ILE A 39 8.26 1.19 24.36
C ILE A 39 9.00 -0.12 24.64
N LYS A 40 8.56 -0.88 25.65
CA LYS A 40 9.29 -2.06 26.13
C LYS A 40 9.21 -3.25 25.18
N LYS A 41 8.02 -3.59 24.68
CA LYS A 41 7.81 -4.71 23.74
C LYS A 41 7.74 -4.18 22.30
N ARG A 42 8.75 -4.52 21.50
CA ARG A 42 8.94 -4.03 20.12
C ARG A 42 9.03 -5.22 19.18
N VAL A 43 7.95 -5.47 18.45
CA VAL A 43 7.80 -6.58 17.51
C VAL A 43 8.03 -6.03 16.10
N GLY A 44 8.81 -6.70 15.26
CA GLY A 44 9.05 -6.23 13.90
C GLY A 44 9.94 -7.17 13.09
N PHE A 45 10.25 -6.74 11.86
CA PHE A 45 11.07 -7.52 10.95
C PHE A 45 12.56 -7.38 11.21
N ASP A 46 13.27 -8.51 11.17
CA ASP A 46 14.71 -8.58 11.11
C ASP A 46 15.15 -8.94 9.69
N ARG A 47 15.40 -7.90 8.89
CA ARG A 47 15.95 -8.03 7.54
C ARG A 47 17.48 -8.08 7.64
N PHE A 48 18.07 -9.26 7.47
CA PHE A 48 19.53 -9.45 7.45
C PHE A 48 20.27 -8.83 8.67
N GLY A 49 19.68 -8.85 9.86
CA GLY A 49 20.28 -8.31 11.09
C GLY A 49 19.87 -6.88 11.44
N GLU A 50 19.01 -6.23 10.63
CA GLU A 50 18.46 -4.89 10.90
C GLU A 50 17.51 -4.82 12.12
N GLY A 51 17.19 -5.96 12.74
CA GLY A 51 16.31 -6.06 13.92
C GLY A 51 16.95 -5.67 15.26
N ARG A 52 18.15 -5.06 15.29
CA ARG A 52 18.92 -4.75 16.53
C ARG A 52 18.10 -4.07 17.63
N PHE A 53 17.17 -3.19 17.25
CA PHE A 53 16.38 -2.38 18.19
C PHE A 53 15.06 -3.05 18.62
N LEU A 54 14.74 -4.23 18.10
CA LEU A 54 13.52 -4.97 18.43
C LEU A 54 13.74 -5.90 19.63
N THR A 55 12.67 -6.19 20.39
CA THR A 55 12.67 -7.24 21.42
C THR A 55 12.17 -8.57 20.90
N HIS A 56 11.28 -8.56 19.92
CA HIS A 56 10.85 -9.74 19.20
C HIS A 56 11.10 -9.53 17.70
N LYS A 57 11.85 -10.46 17.11
CA LYS A 57 12.37 -10.35 15.74
C LYS A 57 11.72 -11.43 14.90
N VAL A 58 11.00 -11.01 13.86
CA VAL A 58 10.51 -11.92 12.83
C VAL A 58 11.50 -11.90 11.66
N PRO A 59 12.16 -13.03 11.33
CA PRO A 59 13.09 -13.08 10.22
C PRO A 59 12.42 -12.71 8.90
N TYR A 60 13.06 -11.83 8.13
CA TYR A 60 12.58 -11.43 6.80
C TYR A 60 13.61 -11.74 5.71
N PHE A 61 13.25 -12.65 4.80
CA PHE A 61 14.13 -13.10 3.70
C PHE A 61 13.59 -12.81 2.30
N GLY A 62 12.38 -12.24 2.18
CA GLY A 62 11.72 -12.00 0.89
C GLY A 62 11.36 -13.27 0.10
N ARG A 63 11.33 -14.45 0.76
CA ARG A 63 11.05 -15.75 0.12
C ARG A 63 9.61 -16.26 0.22
N LYS A 64 8.72 -15.54 0.90
CA LYS A 64 7.29 -15.89 1.03
C LYS A 64 6.43 -14.68 0.74
N HIS A 65 5.14 -14.91 0.52
CA HIS A 65 4.17 -13.84 0.30
C HIS A 65 4.19 -12.84 1.46
N GLU A 66 4.12 -11.54 1.16
CA GLU A 66 4.22 -10.45 2.15
C GLU A 66 3.21 -10.59 3.28
N ILE A 67 1.98 -11.00 2.98
CA ILE A 67 0.94 -11.17 4.01
C ILE A 67 1.35 -12.18 5.09
N PHE A 68 2.05 -13.25 4.72
CA PHE A 68 2.51 -14.25 5.67
C PHE A 68 3.66 -13.71 6.53
N TYR A 69 4.43 -12.72 6.06
CA TYR A 69 5.36 -12.01 6.94
C TYR A 69 4.60 -11.15 7.96
N TYR A 70 3.56 -10.43 7.54
CA TYR A 70 2.76 -9.64 8.47
C TYR A 70 2.05 -10.51 9.51
N LEU A 71 1.52 -11.67 9.12
CA LEU A 71 0.92 -12.63 10.04
C LEU A 71 1.91 -13.16 11.08
N ASP A 72 3.16 -13.45 10.69
CA ASP A 72 4.19 -13.90 11.65
C ASP A 72 4.45 -12.92 12.79
N LEU A 73 4.16 -11.63 12.62
CA LEU A 73 4.32 -10.64 13.70
C LEU A 73 3.40 -10.94 14.89
N LEU A 74 2.30 -11.67 14.68
CA LEU A 74 1.40 -12.11 15.76
C LEU A 74 2.09 -13.04 16.76
N ASN A 75 3.12 -13.79 16.34
CA ASN A 75 3.92 -14.61 17.26
C ASN A 75 4.60 -13.74 18.34
N GLY A 76 4.94 -12.50 18.00
CA GLY A 76 5.48 -11.54 18.97
C GLY A 76 4.46 -11.10 20.03
N LEU A 77 3.19 -11.37 19.81
CA LEU A 77 2.09 -11.17 20.74
C LEU A 77 1.63 -12.47 21.42
N GLU A 78 2.32 -13.59 21.20
CA GLU A 78 1.90 -14.93 21.67
C GLU A 78 0.54 -15.35 21.07
N ILE A 79 0.24 -14.87 19.87
CA ILE A 79 -0.95 -15.22 19.10
C ILE A 79 -0.50 -16.09 17.92
N GLU A 80 -1.08 -17.29 17.82
CA GLU A 80 -0.85 -18.18 16.68
C GLU A 80 -1.52 -17.58 15.43
N PRO A 81 -0.76 -17.34 14.34
CA PRO A 81 -1.35 -16.78 13.13
C PRO A 81 -2.21 -17.81 12.39
N ASN A 82 -3.38 -17.39 11.91
CA ASN A 82 -4.18 -18.18 10.98
C ASN A 82 -3.70 -17.93 9.54
N TYR A 83 -3.12 -18.95 8.90
CA TYR A 83 -2.62 -18.86 7.53
C TYR A 83 -3.65 -19.26 6.46
N ASP A 84 -4.83 -19.74 6.87
CA ASP A 84 -5.93 -20.10 5.98
C ASP A 84 -6.89 -18.91 5.74
N ASP A 85 -6.91 -17.94 6.65
CA ASP A 85 -7.74 -16.74 6.58
C ASP A 85 -6.89 -15.46 6.45
N TRP A 86 -6.45 -15.18 5.22
CA TRP A 86 -5.60 -14.04 4.89
C TRP A 86 -6.22 -13.10 3.85
N LYS A 87 -7.56 -13.05 3.78
CA LYS A 87 -8.26 -12.19 2.83
C LYS A 87 -8.04 -10.71 3.17
N MET A 88 -8.00 -9.88 2.14
CA MET A 88 -7.93 -8.43 2.31
C MET A 88 -9.35 -7.87 2.32
N ASP A 89 -9.72 -7.27 3.45
CA ASP A 89 -10.97 -6.53 3.57
C ASP A 89 -10.76 -5.03 3.35
N ILE A 90 -11.70 -4.42 2.63
CA ILE A 90 -11.75 -2.98 2.44
C ILE A 90 -13.13 -2.52 2.92
N PHE A 91 -13.14 -1.74 4.00
CA PHE A 91 -14.37 -1.18 4.55
C PHE A 91 -14.59 0.21 3.97
N LEU A 92 -15.73 0.40 3.31
CA LEU A 92 -16.14 1.67 2.72
C LEU A 92 -17.16 2.35 3.63
N SER A 93 -16.99 3.65 3.85
CA SER A 93 -17.96 4.49 4.55
C SER A 93 -19.18 4.79 3.68
N GLU A 94 -20.29 5.16 4.31
CA GLU A 94 -21.51 5.60 3.62
C GLU A 94 -21.21 6.71 2.60
N LYS A 95 -20.37 7.69 2.97
CA LYS A 95 -19.99 8.80 2.08
C LYS A 95 -19.22 8.33 0.85
N GLU A 96 -18.36 7.32 0.98
CA GLU A 96 -17.61 6.75 -0.15
C GLU A 96 -18.53 5.98 -1.10
N MET A 97 -19.50 5.25 -0.53
CA MET A 97 -20.54 4.56 -1.31
C MET A 97 -21.44 5.57 -2.04
N GLU A 98 -21.94 6.60 -1.37
CA GLU A 98 -22.73 7.68 -1.98
C GLU A 98 -21.95 8.40 -3.10
N PHE A 99 -20.66 8.64 -2.89
CA PHE A 99 -19.80 9.20 -3.92
C PHE A 99 -19.73 8.28 -5.15
N ALA A 100 -19.48 6.98 -4.94
CA ALA A 100 -19.39 6.01 -6.02
C ALA A 100 -20.71 5.92 -6.82
N GLU A 101 -21.85 5.84 -6.14
CA GLU A 101 -23.18 5.81 -6.75
C GLU A 101 -23.48 7.08 -7.55
N LYS A 102 -23.20 8.25 -6.97
CA LYS A 102 -23.38 9.54 -7.65
C LYS A 102 -22.48 9.63 -8.88
N PHE A 103 -21.21 9.24 -8.76
CA PHE A 103 -20.27 9.20 -9.87
C PHE A 103 -20.80 8.29 -10.99
N TRP A 104 -21.29 7.10 -10.64
CA TRP A 104 -21.83 6.13 -11.58
C TRP A 104 -23.04 6.67 -12.34
N ARG A 105 -23.98 7.30 -11.62
CA ARG A 105 -25.20 7.88 -12.18
C ARG A 105 -24.89 9.06 -13.10
N VAL A 106 -24.07 10.02 -12.68
CA VAL A 106 -23.75 11.23 -13.46
C VAL A 106 -23.02 10.88 -14.77
N ASN A 107 -22.23 9.80 -14.77
CA ASN A 107 -21.53 9.32 -15.97
C ASN A 107 -22.36 8.33 -16.80
N ASN A 108 -23.64 8.12 -16.47
CA ASN A 108 -24.54 7.20 -17.17
C ASN A 108 -23.95 5.80 -17.34
N LEU A 109 -23.35 5.27 -16.28
CA LEU A 109 -22.70 3.95 -16.28
C LEU A 109 -23.65 2.83 -15.80
N ASN A 110 -24.87 3.17 -15.39
CA ASN A 110 -25.90 2.21 -15.03
C ASN A 110 -26.18 1.25 -16.20
N ASN A 111 -26.29 -0.05 -15.91
CA ASN A 111 -26.55 -1.12 -16.89
C ASN A 111 -25.46 -1.30 -17.96
N LYS A 112 -24.27 -0.71 -17.79
CA LYS A 112 -23.14 -0.90 -18.70
C LYS A 112 -22.10 -1.82 -18.08
N THR A 113 -21.43 -2.61 -18.91
CA THR A 113 -20.22 -3.32 -18.48
C THR A 113 -19.05 -2.35 -18.50
N VAL A 114 -18.55 -1.99 -17.32
CA VAL A 114 -17.45 -1.03 -17.15
C VAL A 114 -16.16 -1.75 -16.81
N ILE A 115 -15.10 -1.47 -17.56
CA ILE A 115 -13.76 -2.02 -17.36
C ILE A 115 -12.87 -0.93 -16.77
N GLY A 116 -12.35 -1.18 -15.57
CA GLY A 116 -11.35 -0.34 -14.93
C GLY A 116 -9.97 -0.59 -15.53
N VAL A 117 -9.32 0.45 -16.05
CA VAL A 117 -7.96 0.40 -16.60
C VAL A 117 -7.06 1.29 -15.75
N CYS A 118 -6.01 0.69 -15.18
CA CYS A 118 -5.04 1.36 -14.30
C CYS A 118 -3.67 1.46 -15.00
N PRO A 119 -3.46 2.44 -15.91
CA PRO A 119 -2.22 2.49 -16.71
C PRO A 119 -0.99 2.93 -15.91
N GLY A 120 -1.19 3.37 -14.67
CA GLY A 120 -0.16 3.85 -13.77
C GLY A 120 0.82 2.77 -13.31
N GLY A 121 1.83 3.23 -12.56
CA GLY A 121 2.80 2.39 -11.87
C GLY A 121 3.48 3.19 -10.77
N ALA A 122 4.12 2.51 -9.82
CA ALA A 122 4.82 3.16 -8.72
C ALA A 122 6.00 4.00 -9.24
N ASN A 123 5.97 5.31 -9.00
CA ASN A 123 7.12 6.18 -9.26
C ASN A 123 8.11 6.05 -8.10
N ASN A 124 8.92 4.99 -8.13
CA ASN A 124 9.94 4.76 -7.11
C ASN A 124 11.13 5.69 -7.35
N PRO A 125 11.73 6.27 -6.30
CA PRO A 125 12.96 7.03 -6.43
C PRO A 125 14.03 6.22 -7.17
N GLY A 126 14.57 6.76 -8.26
CA GLY A 126 15.57 6.09 -9.11
C GLY A 126 15.00 5.26 -10.26
N ILE A 127 13.67 5.14 -10.38
CA ILE A 127 13.01 4.52 -11.52
C ILE A 127 12.42 5.64 -12.39
N GLY A 128 13.01 5.83 -13.57
CA GLY A 128 12.58 6.85 -14.52
C GLY A 128 11.23 6.56 -15.18
N ASN A 129 10.93 7.26 -16.28
CA ASN A 129 9.71 7.03 -17.05
C ASN A 129 9.66 5.63 -17.73
N ASP A 130 10.81 4.97 -17.86
CA ASP A 130 10.97 3.65 -18.47
C ASP A 130 10.89 2.52 -17.44
N ASP A 131 9.89 2.61 -16.57
CA ASP A 131 9.64 1.55 -15.59
C ASP A 131 9.09 0.33 -16.34
N LEU A 132 9.88 -0.74 -16.42
CA LEU A 132 9.51 -2.01 -17.06
C LEU A 132 8.25 -2.64 -16.46
N ARG A 133 7.82 -2.20 -15.27
CA ARG A 133 6.56 -2.63 -14.63
C ARG A 133 5.34 -1.95 -15.24
N ARG A 134 5.52 -0.91 -16.06
CA ARG A 134 4.44 -0.22 -16.78
C ARG A 134 4.37 -0.72 -18.20
N TRP A 135 3.15 -1.02 -18.64
CA TRP A 135 2.89 -1.35 -20.03
C TRP A 135 2.91 -0.09 -20.89
N ASP A 136 3.31 -0.26 -22.15
CA ASP A 136 3.42 0.84 -23.12
C ASP A 136 2.08 1.56 -23.28
N ILE A 137 2.14 2.89 -23.24
CA ILE A 137 0.99 3.77 -23.36
C ILE A 137 0.24 3.57 -24.68
N ILE A 138 0.96 3.27 -25.77
CA ILE A 138 0.35 3.02 -27.08
C ILE A 138 -0.50 1.74 -27.01
N LYS A 139 -0.02 0.72 -26.31
CA LYS A 139 -0.75 -0.54 -26.16
C LYS A 139 -1.99 -0.39 -25.27
N TYR A 140 -1.93 0.46 -24.23
CA TYR A 140 -3.14 0.85 -23.49
C TYR A 140 -4.15 1.54 -24.39
N ILE A 141 -3.73 2.48 -25.25
CA ILE A 141 -4.61 3.16 -26.20
C ILE A 141 -5.27 2.16 -27.15
N GLU A 142 -4.51 1.22 -27.71
CA GLU A 142 -5.04 0.17 -28.59
C GLU A 142 -6.04 -0.75 -27.87
N LEU A 143 -5.74 -1.15 -26.64
CA LEU A 143 -6.65 -1.94 -25.82
C LEU A 143 -7.96 -1.19 -25.56
N ILE A 144 -7.89 0.08 -25.16
CA ILE A 144 -9.06 0.91 -24.88
C ILE A 144 -9.93 1.06 -26.13
N LYS A 145 -9.32 1.27 -27.31
CA LYS A 145 -10.04 1.31 -28.59
C LYS A 145 -10.80 0.00 -28.84
N LYS A 146 -10.12 -1.14 -28.70
CA LYS A 146 -10.75 -2.46 -28.87
C LYS A 146 -11.89 -2.70 -27.88
N LEU A 147 -11.73 -2.29 -26.62
CA LEU A 147 -12.81 -2.39 -25.62
C LEU A 147 -14.02 -1.54 -26.01
N LYS A 148 -13.80 -0.31 -26.48
CA LYS A 148 -14.86 0.58 -26.96
C LYS A 148 -15.56 0.05 -28.22
N GLU A 149 -14.81 -0.53 -29.15
CA GLU A 149 -15.36 -1.20 -30.35
C GLU A 149 -16.26 -2.39 -30.00
N ASN A 150 -16.06 -3.02 -28.84
CA ASN A 150 -16.89 -4.11 -28.32
C ASN A 150 -17.92 -3.62 -27.29
N GLU A 151 -18.32 -2.35 -27.35
CA GLU A 151 -19.38 -1.73 -26.54
C GLU A 151 -19.14 -1.73 -25.02
N TYR A 152 -17.90 -1.93 -24.57
CA TYR A 152 -17.55 -1.76 -23.15
C TYR A 152 -17.31 -0.30 -22.80
N GLU A 153 -17.70 0.11 -21.60
CA GLU A 153 -17.23 1.38 -21.04
C GLU A 153 -15.88 1.21 -20.37
N VAL A 154 -15.06 2.26 -20.44
CA VAL A 154 -13.71 2.24 -19.86
C VAL A 154 -13.60 3.34 -18.81
N LEU A 155 -13.25 2.96 -17.59
CA LEU A 155 -12.92 3.86 -16.50
C LEU A 155 -11.40 3.86 -16.29
N LEU A 156 -10.76 5.01 -16.52
CA LEU A 156 -9.33 5.17 -16.24
C LEU A 156 -9.12 5.52 -14.76
N ILE A 157 -8.35 4.68 -14.06
CA ILE A 157 -8.12 4.79 -12.61
C ILE A 157 -6.64 5.09 -12.35
N GLY A 158 -6.33 6.17 -11.62
CA GLY A 158 -4.97 6.59 -11.34
C GLY A 158 -4.75 8.10 -11.32
N GLY A 159 -3.49 8.51 -11.18
CA GLY A 159 -3.08 9.93 -11.07
C GLY A 159 -2.56 10.52 -12.39
N LYS A 160 -1.51 11.36 -12.29
CA LYS A 160 -0.94 12.20 -13.36
C LYS A 160 -0.75 11.55 -14.74
N LEU A 161 -0.50 10.24 -14.81
CA LEU A 161 -0.32 9.54 -16.09
C LEU A 161 -1.60 9.54 -16.95
N ILE A 162 -2.78 9.60 -16.32
CA ILE A 162 -4.06 9.71 -17.03
C ILE A 162 -4.14 11.03 -17.79
N GLU A 163 -3.53 12.11 -17.30
CA GLU A 163 -3.52 13.40 -18.00
C GLU A 163 -2.74 13.33 -19.33
N ALA A 164 -1.71 12.47 -19.41
CA ALA A 164 -0.97 12.25 -20.65
C ALA A 164 -1.79 11.45 -21.68
N LEU A 165 -2.63 10.51 -21.22
CA LEU A 165 -3.58 9.78 -22.07
C LEU A 165 -4.68 10.70 -22.61
N LYS A 166 -5.25 11.55 -21.74
CA LYS A 166 -6.27 12.54 -22.11
C LYS A 166 -5.81 13.60 -23.12
N LYS A 167 -4.50 13.77 -23.33
CA LYS A 167 -3.95 14.71 -24.34
C LYS A 167 -3.74 14.08 -25.71
N LYS A 168 -3.71 12.74 -25.78
CA LYS A 168 -3.54 11.98 -27.03
C LYS A 168 -4.86 11.36 -27.52
N TYR A 169 -5.94 11.61 -26.79
CA TYR A 169 -7.28 11.08 -26.99
C TYR A 169 -8.29 12.22 -26.91
#